data_AF-A0A2V9UWF9-F1
#
_entry.id   AF-A0A2V9UWF9-F1
#
_cell.length_a   1.000
_cell.length_b   1.000
_cell.length_c   1.000
_cell.angle_alpha   90.00
_cell.angle_beta   90.00
_cell.angle_gamma   90.00
#
_symmetry.space_group_name_H-M   'P 1'
#
loop_
_entity.id
_entity.type
_entity.pdbx_description
1 polymer ?
#
loop_
_entity_poly.entity_id
_entity_poly.type
_entity_poly.pdbx_seq_one_letter_code
_entity_poly.pdbx_strand_id
1 'polypeptide(L)'
;MKRIHAALVLIFYLAGIPLAAQHSTQVIFGESFRQGATKVTEQSLEIRLDPQNTNYRERIKDLKGNDRYDFLIVAQGPEGDTKITSWQLRLRDLHHAIYDNILRATQETSSDPGNNLGWLNPDGFSPVPIRAQRIIKVDSFYVVVQVKGYHFTPVDSPYLDSMSVEVKFSNTDPRQQK
;
A
#
# COMPACT_ATOMS: atom_id res chain seq x y z
N MET A 1 -7.32 -51.85 59.92
CA MET A 1 -7.57 -52.59 58.66
C MET A 1 -7.56 -51.60 57.50
N LYS A 2 -6.62 -51.80 56.56
CA LYS A 2 -6.71 -51.61 55.09
C LYS A 2 -7.65 -50.51 54.56
N ARG A 3 -7.12 -49.46 53.90
CA ARG A 3 -6.95 -49.34 52.41
C ARG A 3 -7.93 -48.25 51.90
N ILE A 4 -7.71 -47.39 50.91
CA ILE A 4 -6.81 -47.27 49.75
C ILE A 4 -6.79 -45.78 49.36
N HIS A 5 -5.68 -45.33 48.78
CA HIS A 5 -5.51 -44.01 48.18
C HIS A 5 -6.42 -43.84 46.95
N ALA A 6 -7.08 -42.68 46.80
CA ALA A 6 -7.65 -42.27 45.52
C ALA A 6 -7.02 -40.92 45.13
N ALA A 7 -6.01 -40.99 44.26
CA ALA A 7 -5.41 -39.84 43.61
C ALA A 7 -6.37 -39.32 42.54
N LEU A 8 -6.79 -38.06 42.65
CA LEU A 8 -7.61 -37.39 41.67
C LEU A 8 -6.70 -36.80 40.59
N VAL A 9 -6.60 -37.48 39.44
CA VAL A 9 -5.87 -36.97 38.26
C VAL A 9 -6.83 -36.05 37.50
N LEU A 10 -6.60 -34.74 37.61
CA LEU A 10 -7.32 -33.73 36.83
C LEU A 10 -6.65 -33.62 35.44
N ILE A 11 -7.30 -34.17 34.42
CA ILE A 11 -6.86 -34.08 33.02
C ILE A 11 -7.27 -32.69 32.49
N PHE A 12 -6.30 -31.80 32.29
CA PHE A 12 -6.49 -30.55 31.55
C PHE A 12 -6.61 -30.87 30.05
N TYR A 13 -7.82 -30.78 29.50
CA TYR A 13 -8.02 -30.66 28.07
C TYR A 13 -7.59 -29.27 27.63
N LEU A 14 -6.35 -29.14 27.15
CA LEU A 14 -5.91 -28.00 26.35
C LEU A 14 -6.61 -28.09 25.00
N ALA A 15 -7.80 -27.50 24.89
CA ALA A 15 -8.38 -27.16 23.60
C ALA A 15 -7.50 -26.06 23.00
N GLY A 16 -6.55 -26.46 22.15
CA GLY A 16 -5.78 -25.54 21.33
C GLY A 16 -6.73 -24.76 20.44
N ILE A 17 -6.98 -23.50 20.78
CA ILE A 17 -7.65 -22.56 19.89
C ILE A 17 -6.70 -22.41 18.69
N PRO A 18 -7.13 -22.72 17.45
CA PRO A 18 -6.31 -22.42 16.28
C PRO A 18 -6.09 -20.92 16.26
N LEU A 19 -4.83 -20.50 16.46
CA LEU A 19 -4.37 -19.15 16.20
C LEU A 19 -4.87 -18.75 14.81
N ALA A 20 -5.57 -17.62 14.74
CA ALA A 20 -6.10 -17.03 13.53
C ALA A 20 -5.06 -17.15 12.41
N ALA A 21 -5.44 -17.78 11.31
CA ALA A 21 -4.64 -17.81 10.10
C ALA A 21 -4.26 -16.37 9.74
N GLN A 22 -2.99 -16.00 9.91
CA GLN A 22 -2.47 -14.77 9.32
C GLN A 22 -2.62 -14.93 7.81
N HIS A 23 -3.65 -14.31 7.24
CA HIS A 23 -3.75 -14.16 5.79
C HIS A 23 -2.42 -13.53 5.33
N SER A 24 -1.63 -14.28 4.56
CA SER A 24 -0.40 -13.76 4.00
C SER A 24 -0.77 -12.57 3.11
N THR A 25 -0.12 -11.42 3.35
CA THR A 25 -0.34 -10.24 2.51
C THR A 25 0.13 -10.59 1.11
N GLN A 26 -0.76 -10.53 0.13
CA GLN A 26 -0.40 -10.72 -1.27
C GLN A 26 0.58 -9.63 -1.69
N VAL A 27 1.72 -10.03 -2.27
CA VAL A 27 2.72 -9.11 -2.79
C VAL A 27 2.57 -9.02 -4.31
N ILE A 28 2.46 -7.81 -4.84
CA ILE A 28 2.36 -7.54 -6.28
C ILE A 28 3.52 -6.63 -6.68
N PHE A 29 4.25 -7.06 -7.70
CA PHE A 29 5.42 -6.35 -8.21
C PHE A 29 5.17 -5.81 -9.62
N GLY A 30 5.67 -4.61 -9.89
CA GLY A 30 5.77 -4.07 -11.24
C GLY A 30 6.96 -3.14 -11.40
N GLU A 31 7.37 -2.94 -12.63
CA GLU A 31 8.41 -1.97 -12.99
C GLU A 31 7.78 -0.80 -13.70
N SER A 32 8.27 0.41 -13.40
CA SER A 32 7.91 1.62 -14.11
C SER A 32 8.41 1.57 -15.57
N PHE A 33 7.68 2.22 -16.48
CA PHE A 33 8.23 2.52 -17.82
C PHE A 33 9.48 3.42 -17.72
N ARG A 34 9.61 4.19 -16.64
CA ARG A 34 10.75 5.06 -16.39
C ARG A 34 11.90 4.24 -15.81
N GLN A 35 12.97 4.19 -16.59
CA GLN A 35 14.22 3.52 -16.24
C GLN A 35 15.35 4.55 -16.12
N GLY A 36 16.26 4.31 -15.18
CA GLY A 36 17.33 5.24 -14.83
C GLY A 36 18.16 4.77 -13.64
N ALA A 37 19.25 5.50 -13.36
CA ALA A 37 20.22 5.17 -12.32
C ALA A 37 19.99 5.92 -10.99
N THR A 38 18.91 6.70 -10.90
CA THR A 38 18.64 7.57 -9.75
C THR A 38 18.35 6.74 -8.50
N LYS A 39 18.98 7.13 -7.40
CA LYS A 39 18.71 6.64 -6.04
C LYS A 39 18.14 7.77 -5.20
N VAL A 40 17.30 7.42 -4.23
CA VAL A 40 16.59 8.36 -3.37
C VAL A 40 17.03 8.23 -1.92
N THR A 41 16.77 9.24 -1.11
CA THR A 41 16.82 9.08 0.34
C THR A 41 15.75 8.09 0.77
N GLU A 42 16.15 7.02 1.44
CA GLU A 42 15.23 6.02 1.95
C GLU A 42 14.39 6.61 3.09
N GLN A 43 13.09 6.35 3.07
CA GLN A 43 12.16 6.85 4.08
C GLN A 43 10.89 5.98 4.13
N SER A 44 10.19 6.04 5.27
CA SER A 44 8.92 5.36 5.50
C SER A 44 7.90 6.38 6.01
N LEU A 45 6.70 6.35 5.46
CA LEU A 45 5.62 7.29 5.71
C LEU A 45 4.37 6.53 6.10
N GLU A 46 3.71 6.96 7.17
CA GLU A 46 2.36 6.54 7.52
C GLU A 46 1.40 7.69 7.25
N ILE A 47 0.48 7.49 6.32
CA ILE A 47 -0.37 8.55 5.78
C ILE A 47 -1.82 8.20 6.10
N ARG A 48 -2.55 9.17 6.66
CA ARG A 48 -3.99 9.08 6.88
C ARG A 48 -4.70 10.04 5.92
N LEU A 49 -5.68 9.51 5.21
CA LEU A 49 -6.47 10.20 4.20
C LEU A 49 -7.94 10.14 4.63
N ASP A 50 -8.64 11.26 4.46
CA ASP A 50 -10.05 11.44 4.81
C ASP A 50 -10.63 12.61 3.98
N PRO A 51 -11.94 12.89 4.04
CA PRO A 51 -12.54 14.03 3.34
C PRO A 51 -11.96 15.42 3.67
N GLN A 52 -11.26 15.58 4.79
CA GLN A 52 -10.61 16.84 5.19
C GLN A 52 -9.15 16.91 4.69
N ASN A 53 -8.52 15.76 4.50
CA ASN A 53 -7.15 15.54 4.07
C ASN A 53 -7.17 14.63 2.83
N THR A 54 -7.89 15.07 1.80
CA THR A 54 -8.18 14.25 0.62
C THR A 54 -6.94 13.92 -0.20
N ASN A 55 -5.93 14.80 -0.12
CA ASN A 55 -4.69 14.69 -0.86
C ASN A 55 -3.49 14.77 0.07
N TYR A 56 -2.44 14.01 -0.26
CA TYR A 56 -1.14 14.07 0.40
C TYR A 56 -0.05 14.38 -0.63
N ARG A 57 0.99 15.08 -0.21
CA ARG A 57 2.15 15.42 -1.04
C ARG A 57 3.44 15.39 -0.23
N GLU A 58 4.48 14.78 -0.78
CA GLU A 58 5.81 14.70 -0.18
C GLU A 58 6.92 14.90 -1.22
N ARG A 59 8.01 15.57 -0.82
CA ARG A 59 9.17 15.76 -1.69
C ARG A 59 10.21 14.70 -1.43
N ILE A 60 10.47 13.90 -2.46
CA ILE A 60 11.43 12.81 -2.38
C ILE A 60 12.77 13.32 -2.88
N LYS A 61 13.75 13.27 -1.97
CA LYS A 61 15.11 13.74 -2.23
C LYS A 61 15.96 12.64 -2.87
N ASP A 62 16.90 13.04 -3.71
CA ASP A 62 17.99 12.15 -4.12
C ASP A 62 19.03 11.98 -2.99
N LEU A 63 20.01 11.10 -3.19
CA LEU A 63 21.09 10.89 -2.21
C LEU A 63 21.97 12.13 -1.96
N LYS A 64 21.87 13.17 -2.79
CA LYS A 64 22.57 14.45 -2.62
C LYS A 64 21.72 15.47 -1.86
N GLY A 65 20.48 15.13 -1.49
CA GLY A 65 19.55 15.98 -0.76
C GLY A 65 18.69 16.90 -1.63
N ASN A 66 18.80 16.81 -2.97
CA ASN A 66 18.03 17.62 -3.89
C ASN A 66 16.63 17.04 -4.06
N ASP A 67 15.61 17.90 -4.15
CA ASP A 67 14.27 17.47 -4.52
C ASP A 67 14.29 16.86 -5.92
N ARG A 68 14.01 15.56 -6.01
CA ARG A 68 14.06 14.82 -7.26
C ARG A 68 12.68 14.44 -7.75
N TYR A 69 11.83 13.98 -6.86
CA TYR A 69 10.47 13.59 -7.18
C TYR A 69 9.44 14.29 -6.29
N ASP A 70 8.23 14.40 -6.83
CA ASP A 70 7.05 14.85 -6.12
C ASP A 70 6.10 13.65 -6.00
N PHE A 71 5.94 13.13 -4.78
CA PHE A 71 5.03 12.03 -4.49
C PHE A 71 3.68 12.61 -4.09
N LEU A 72 2.60 12.13 -4.69
CA LEU A 72 1.25 12.56 -4.40
C LEU A 72 0.33 11.36 -4.17
N ILE A 73 -0.64 11.54 -3.29
CA ILE A 73 -1.82 10.69 -3.19
C ILE A 73 -3.02 11.59 -3.43
N VAL A 74 -3.81 11.29 -4.45
CA VAL A 74 -4.90 12.18 -4.89
C VAL A 74 -6.24 11.45 -4.81
N ALA A 75 -7.21 12.02 -4.10
CA ALA A 75 -8.56 11.47 -4.03
C ALA A 75 -9.20 11.38 -5.43
N GLN A 76 -9.93 10.31 -5.68
CA GLN A 76 -10.72 10.08 -6.87
C GLN A 76 -12.19 9.92 -6.47
N GLY A 77 -13.10 10.42 -7.29
CA GLY A 77 -14.53 10.40 -7.03
C GLY A 77 -15.34 10.95 -8.21
N PRO A 78 -16.67 10.99 -8.08
CA PRO A 78 -17.53 11.62 -9.08
C PRO A 78 -17.15 13.08 -9.30
N GLU A 79 -17.15 13.51 -10.57
CA GLU A 79 -16.85 14.90 -10.91
C GLU A 79 -17.86 15.86 -10.27
N GLY A 80 -17.37 16.93 -9.64
CA GLY A 80 -18.20 17.92 -8.96
C GLY A 80 -18.74 17.50 -7.58
N ASP A 81 -18.35 16.34 -7.06
CA ASP A 81 -18.71 15.87 -5.71
C ASP A 81 -17.45 15.83 -4.80
N THR A 82 -17.65 15.92 -3.48
CA THR A 82 -16.57 15.78 -2.48
C THR A 82 -16.39 14.33 -2.02
N LYS A 83 -17.20 13.41 -2.53
CA LYS A 83 -17.15 11.99 -2.17
C LYS A 83 -15.94 11.31 -2.80
N ILE A 84 -15.32 10.43 -2.02
CA ILE A 84 -14.12 9.70 -2.41
C ILE A 84 -14.50 8.26 -2.65
N THR A 85 -14.13 7.69 -3.79
CA THR A 85 -14.30 6.26 -4.09
C THR A 85 -12.99 5.50 -4.07
N SER A 86 -11.87 6.20 -4.28
CA SER A 86 -10.52 5.63 -4.26
C SER A 86 -9.46 6.72 -4.14
N TRP A 87 -8.21 6.33 -3.99
CA TRP A 87 -7.06 7.22 -4.09
C TRP A 87 -6.10 6.77 -5.18
N GLN A 88 -5.47 7.72 -5.85
CA GLN A 88 -4.46 7.47 -6.88
C GLN A 88 -3.10 7.97 -6.42
N LEU A 89 -2.13 7.07 -6.38
CA LEU A 89 -0.72 7.37 -6.16
C LEU A 89 -0.11 7.93 -7.45
N ARG A 90 0.67 8.99 -7.31
CA ARG A 90 1.48 9.56 -8.39
C ARG A 90 2.89 9.83 -7.90
N LEU A 91 3.84 9.63 -8.80
CA LEU A 91 5.21 10.11 -8.61
C LEU A 91 5.61 10.88 -9.86
N ARG A 92 6.03 12.13 -9.69
CA ARG A 92 6.46 13.00 -10.79
C ARG A 92 7.96 13.24 -10.69
N ASP A 93 8.70 13.03 -11.78
CA ASP A 93 10.11 13.46 -11.87
C ASP A 93 10.14 14.98 -12.08
N LEU A 94 10.72 15.71 -11.12
CA LEU A 94 10.81 17.16 -11.18
C LEU A 94 11.77 17.67 -12.27
N HIS A 95 12.68 16.81 -12.76
CA HIS A 95 13.64 17.15 -13.81
C HIS A 95 13.16 16.69 -15.20
N HIS A 96 12.17 15.81 -15.26
CA HIS A 96 11.54 15.33 -16.50
C HIS A 96 10.02 15.47 -16.41
N ALA A 97 9.55 16.73 -16.37
CA ALA A 97 8.15 17.07 -16.13
C ALA A 97 7.17 16.63 -17.24
N ILE A 98 7.67 16.06 -18.34
CA ILE A 98 6.84 15.53 -19.44
C ILE A 98 5.99 14.33 -19.03
N TYR A 99 6.32 13.66 -17.92
CA TYR A 99 5.59 12.51 -17.42
C TYR A 99 4.79 12.89 -16.17
N ASP A 100 3.47 12.68 -16.21
CA ASP A 100 2.58 13.00 -15.08
C ASP A 100 2.71 12.00 -13.92
N ASN A 101 2.84 10.70 -14.24
CA ASN A 101 2.95 9.65 -13.23
C ASN A 101 3.88 8.51 -13.67
N ILE A 102 5.05 8.43 -13.04
CA ILE A 102 6.07 7.41 -13.30
C ILE A 102 5.89 6.15 -12.46
N LEU A 103 4.81 6.00 -11.69
CA LEU A 103 4.53 4.73 -10.98
C LEU A 103 3.91 3.64 -11.88
N ARG A 104 3.71 3.94 -13.16
CA ARG A 104 3.00 3.08 -14.12
C ARG A 104 3.99 2.24 -14.92
N ALA A 105 3.57 1.04 -15.31
CA ALA A 105 4.38 0.15 -16.15
C ALA A 105 4.50 0.62 -17.61
N THR A 106 3.53 1.39 -18.08
CA THR A 106 3.49 1.99 -19.42
C THR A 106 2.98 3.43 -19.32
N GLN A 107 3.23 4.24 -20.34
CA GLN A 107 2.70 5.61 -20.40
C GLN A 107 1.20 5.63 -20.68
N GLU A 108 0.69 4.61 -21.37
CA GLU A 108 -0.70 4.48 -21.79
C GLU A 108 -1.58 3.82 -20.71
N THR A 109 -2.87 4.18 -20.70
CA THR A 109 -3.83 3.62 -19.75
C THR A 109 -4.18 2.21 -20.18
N SER A 110 -4.11 1.27 -19.23
CA SER A 110 -4.31 -0.15 -19.47
C SER A 110 -4.94 -0.80 -18.24
N SER A 111 -5.72 -1.85 -18.46
CA SER A 111 -6.31 -2.70 -17.41
C SER A 111 -5.31 -3.68 -16.80
N ASP A 112 -4.07 -3.75 -17.31
CA ASP A 112 -3.00 -4.57 -16.75
C ASP A 112 -2.77 -4.17 -15.27
N PRO A 113 -2.79 -5.12 -14.32
CA PRO A 113 -2.46 -4.86 -12.92
C PRO A 113 -1.17 -4.06 -12.73
N GLY A 114 -0.14 -4.26 -13.57
CA GLY A 114 1.11 -3.50 -13.52
C GLY A 114 0.94 -1.99 -13.75
N ASN A 115 -0.05 -1.59 -14.54
CA ASN A 115 -0.42 -0.18 -14.75
C ASN A 115 -1.34 0.39 -13.66
N ASN A 116 -1.92 -0.49 -12.84
CA ASN A 116 -2.89 -0.13 -11.80
C ASN A 116 -2.33 -0.25 -10.37
N LEU A 117 -1.02 -0.53 -10.21
CA LEU A 117 -0.38 -0.60 -8.89
C LEU A 117 -0.53 0.69 -8.08
N GLY A 118 -0.61 1.84 -8.76
CA GLY A 118 -0.84 3.14 -8.14
C GLY A 118 -2.27 3.38 -7.66
N TRP A 119 -3.24 2.54 -8.05
CA TRP A 119 -4.65 2.76 -7.75
C TRP A 119 -5.05 2.04 -6.45
N LEU A 120 -5.43 2.81 -5.44
CA LEU A 120 -5.91 2.34 -4.15
C LEU A 120 -7.44 2.30 -4.18
N ASN A 121 -7.98 1.30 -4.88
CA ASN A 121 -9.41 1.07 -5.03
C ASN A 121 -9.86 -0.12 -4.14
N PRO A 122 -10.79 0.09 -3.18
CA PRO A 122 -11.34 -0.97 -2.35
C PRO A 122 -12.36 -1.87 -3.07
N ASP A 123 -12.73 -1.57 -4.31
CA ASP A 123 -13.61 -2.41 -5.14
C ASP A 123 -13.05 -3.83 -5.27
N GLY A 124 -13.92 -4.83 -5.00
CA GLY A 124 -13.59 -6.25 -5.10
C GLY A 124 -13.22 -6.71 -6.51
N PHE A 125 -13.57 -5.95 -7.54
CA PHE A 125 -13.19 -6.21 -8.94
C PHE A 125 -11.93 -5.44 -9.38
N SER A 126 -11.30 -4.67 -8.49
CA SER A 126 -10.05 -3.98 -8.79
C SER A 126 -8.96 -4.99 -9.22
N PRO A 127 -8.20 -4.72 -10.29
CA PRO A 127 -7.09 -5.59 -10.73
C PRO A 127 -6.02 -5.82 -9.66
N VAL A 128 -5.90 -4.89 -8.71
CA VAL A 128 -4.96 -4.93 -7.59
C VAL A 128 -5.76 -4.85 -6.30
N PRO A 129 -5.80 -5.92 -5.48
CA PRO A 129 -6.52 -5.91 -4.21
C PRO A 129 -6.03 -4.79 -3.29
N ILE A 130 -6.96 -4.12 -2.61
CA ILE A 130 -6.65 -2.94 -1.80
C ILE A 130 -5.59 -3.20 -0.72
N ARG A 131 -5.64 -4.35 -0.04
CA ARG A 131 -4.69 -4.73 1.02
C ARG A 131 -3.39 -5.37 0.52
N ALA A 132 -3.21 -5.54 -0.79
CA ALA A 132 -1.96 -6.08 -1.32
C ALA A 132 -0.77 -5.14 -1.02
N GLN A 133 0.39 -5.72 -0.76
CA GLN A 133 1.65 -4.98 -0.75
C GLN A 133 2.09 -4.78 -2.20
N ARG A 134 2.14 -3.54 -2.64
CA ARG A 134 2.59 -3.14 -3.98
C ARG A 134 4.08 -2.81 -3.90
N ILE A 135 4.88 -3.35 -4.81
CA ILE A 135 6.30 -3.02 -4.96
C ILE A 135 6.49 -2.52 -6.39
N ILE A 136 6.81 -1.24 -6.53
CA ILE A 136 6.98 -0.58 -7.81
C ILE A 136 8.44 -0.19 -7.94
N LYS A 137 9.17 -0.79 -8.88
CA LYS A 137 10.54 -0.37 -9.19
C LYS A 137 10.51 0.86 -10.09
N VAL A 138 11.19 1.93 -9.69
CA VAL A 138 11.29 3.19 -10.43
C VAL A 138 12.76 3.55 -10.50
N ASP A 139 13.31 3.78 -11.69
CA ASP A 139 14.75 3.97 -11.86
C ASP A 139 15.57 2.88 -11.10
N SER A 140 16.41 3.27 -10.14
CA SER A 140 17.22 2.38 -9.30
C SER A 140 16.76 2.36 -7.83
N PHE A 141 15.46 2.60 -7.60
CA PHE A 141 14.82 2.49 -6.29
C PHE A 141 13.44 1.82 -6.39
N TYR A 142 12.83 1.59 -5.25
CA TYR A 142 11.55 0.92 -5.08
C TYR A 142 10.62 1.80 -4.26
N VAL A 143 9.35 1.84 -4.67
CA VAL A 143 8.24 2.39 -3.89
C VAL A 143 7.40 1.20 -3.43
N VAL A 144 7.34 0.99 -2.13
CA VAL A 144 6.52 -0.04 -1.50
C VAL A 144 5.30 0.62 -0.90
N VAL A 145 4.11 0.11 -1.21
CA VAL A 145 2.85 0.69 -0.72
C VAL A 145 1.93 -0.39 -0.19
N GLN A 146 1.37 -0.17 0.99
CA GLN A 146 0.38 -1.04 1.59
C GLN A 146 -0.72 -0.23 2.28
N VAL A 147 -1.97 -0.53 1.95
CA VAL A 147 -3.11 -0.01 2.72
C VAL A 147 -3.26 -0.83 3.99
N LYS A 148 -3.09 -0.18 5.14
CA LYS A 148 -3.21 -0.80 6.48
C LYS A 148 -4.66 -0.84 6.96
N GLY A 149 -5.49 0.09 6.52
CA GLY A 149 -6.92 0.16 6.87
C GLY A 149 -7.68 1.13 5.99
N TYR A 150 -8.99 0.94 5.87
CA TYR A 150 -9.91 1.86 5.20
C TYR A 150 -11.33 1.67 5.75
N HIS A 151 -12.18 2.68 5.62
CA HIS A 151 -13.54 2.71 6.16
C HIS A 151 -14.53 3.37 5.20
N PHE A 152 -15.78 2.91 5.21
CA PHE A 152 -16.92 3.49 4.50
C PHE A 152 -17.95 4.00 5.49
N THR A 153 -18.51 5.18 5.25
CA THR A 153 -19.58 5.74 6.09
C THR A 153 -20.74 6.22 5.21
N PRO A 154 -21.97 5.67 5.35
CA PRO A 154 -22.30 4.44 6.09
C PRO A 154 -21.57 3.19 5.53
N VAL A 155 -21.58 2.07 6.26
CA VAL A 155 -20.80 0.86 5.88
C VAL A 155 -21.16 0.34 4.48
N ASP A 156 -22.43 0.47 4.07
CA ASP A 156 -22.91 0.03 2.75
C ASP A 156 -22.72 1.08 1.65
N SER A 157 -22.03 2.18 1.96
CA SER A 157 -21.72 3.26 1.03
C SER A 157 -20.58 2.85 0.09
N PRO A 158 -20.62 3.25 -1.19
CA PRO A 158 -19.46 3.13 -2.08
C PRO A 158 -18.38 4.18 -1.79
N TYR A 159 -18.60 5.09 -0.82
CA TYR A 159 -17.75 6.24 -0.56
C TYR A 159 -16.89 6.05 0.69
N LEU A 160 -15.58 6.18 0.48
CA LEU A 160 -14.56 6.09 1.50
C LEU A 160 -14.62 7.31 2.43
N ASP A 161 -14.60 7.02 3.72
CA ASP A 161 -14.52 8.00 4.80
C ASP A 161 -13.08 8.12 5.33
N SER A 162 -12.30 7.05 5.25
CA SER A 162 -10.87 7.13 5.56
C SER A 162 -10.04 6.01 4.93
N MET A 163 -8.73 6.26 4.80
CA MET A 163 -7.72 5.28 4.42
C MET A 163 -6.39 5.54 5.14
N SER A 164 -5.78 4.50 5.68
CA SER A 164 -4.42 4.52 6.22
C SER A 164 -3.47 3.77 5.30
N VAL A 165 -2.44 4.43 4.82
CA VAL A 165 -1.48 3.94 3.83
C VAL A 165 -0.07 4.02 4.39
N GLU A 166 0.68 2.94 4.29
CA GLU A 166 2.12 2.93 4.52
C GLU A 166 2.84 2.99 3.18
N VAL A 167 3.82 3.89 3.07
CA VAL A 167 4.65 4.06 1.88
C VAL A 167 6.12 4.03 2.29
N LYS A 168 6.92 3.21 1.62
CA LYS A 168 8.37 3.15 1.82
C LYS A 168 9.11 3.37 0.50
N PHE A 169 10.12 4.22 0.54
CA PHE A 169 11.10 4.39 -0.52
C PHE A 169 12.39 3.67 -0.13
N SER A 170 12.91 2.79 -0.99
CA SER A 170 14.15 2.06 -0.73
C SER A 170 14.99 1.90 -1.99
N ASN A 171 16.31 1.96 -1.86
CA ASN A 171 17.27 1.66 -2.93
C ASN A 171 17.63 0.17 -3.00
N THR A 172 17.07 -0.65 -2.11
CA THR A 172 17.30 -2.10 -2.05
C THR A 172 16.03 -2.84 -2.40
N ASP A 173 16.14 -3.94 -3.16
CA ASP A 173 14.97 -4.76 -3.49
C ASP A 173 14.33 -5.35 -2.22
N PRO A 174 13.11 -4.92 -1.85
CA PRO A 174 12.48 -5.37 -0.62
C PRO A 174 12.07 -6.85 -0.67
N ARG A 175 12.08 -7.49 -1.84
CA ARG A 175 11.77 -8.92 -1.99
C ARG A 175 12.91 -9.84 -1.56
N GLN A 176 14.13 -9.30 -1.49
CA GLN A 176 15.35 -10.01 -1.08
C GLN A 176 15.54 -10.01 0.44
N GLN A 177 14.80 -9.16 1.16
CA GLN A 177 14.82 -9.08 2.63
C GLN A 177 13.82 -10.10 3.18
N LYS A 178 14.28 -11.35 3.36
CA LYS A 178 13.55 -12.41 4.06
C LYS A 178 14.14 -12.64 5.44
#